data_AF-A0A8X8YRW6-F1
#
_entry.id   AF-A0A8X8YRW6-F1
#
_cell.length_a   1.000
_cell.length_b   1.000
_cell.length_c   1.000
_cell.angle_alpha   90.00
_cell.angle_beta   90.00
_cell.angle_gamma   90.00
#
_symmetry.space_group_name_H-M   'P 1'
#
loop_
_entity.id
_entity.type
_entity.pdbx_description
1 polymer ?
#
loop_
_entity_poly.entity_id
_entity_poly.type
_entity_poly.pdbx_seq_one_letter_code
_entity_poly.pdbx_strand_id
1 'polypeptide(L)'
;MSSYGRCYTKEVNGSSLPDKKPTVVFVLGGPGSGKGTQCANIVQHFGYTHLSAGDLLRAEQNSGSENGEMIKNMIKDGQIVPSEVTVKLLLWAMEESGNDKFLIDGFPRNEENRAAFESVTGIEPEFVLFFDCPEEEMEKRVLNRNQGRADDNIESIRKRFKVYTQSSLPVIEYYDSKGKVRKIDASKPVEEVFEAVKEFFTSLDDKVAA
;
A
#
# COMPACT_ATOMS: atom_id res chain seq x y z
N MET A 1 -19.57 17.80 -1.93
CA MET A 1 -20.68 16.84 -2.16
C MET A 1 -20.13 15.46 -1.85
N SER A 2 -20.60 14.83 -0.77
CA SER A 2 -20.06 13.58 -0.20
C SER A 2 -20.42 12.39 -1.10
N SER A 3 -19.43 11.64 -1.59
CA SER A 3 -19.63 10.44 -2.43
C SER A 3 -19.66 9.13 -1.63
N TYR A 4 -19.47 9.16 -0.32
CA TYR A 4 -19.34 7.95 0.51
C TYR A 4 -20.67 7.47 1.07
N GLY A 5 -21.54 7.03 0.17
CA GLY A 5 -22.78 6.35 0.53
C GLY A 5 -23.39 5.66 -0.67
N ARG A 6 -22.95 4.44 -0.99
CA ARG A 6 -23.66 3.57 -1.92
C ARG A 6 -23.77 2.14 -1.42
N CYS A 7 -24.99 1.64 -1.61
CA CYS A 7 -25.52 0.36 -1.18
C CYS A 7 -24.87 -0.81 -1.91
N TYR A 8 -24.67 -1.91 -1.18
CA TYR A 8 -24.07 -3.18 -1.58
C TYR A 8 -24.99 -4.00 -2.50
N THR A 9 -25.25 -3.56 -3.72
CA THR A 9 -25.89 -4.41 -4.73
C THR A 9 -25.45 -4.01 -6.14
N LYS A 10 -24.39 -4.62 -6.65
CA LYS A 10 -24.22 -4.79 -8.10
C LYS A 10 -23.85 -6.23 -8.38
N GLU A 11 -24.76 -6.89 -9.08
CA GLU A 11 -24.54 -8.20 -9.70
C GLU A 11 -23.37 -8.10 -10.69
N VAL A 12 -22.48 -9.08 -10.60
CA VAL A 12 -21.29 -9.18 -11.44
C VAL A 12 -21.74 -9.66 -12.82
N ASN A 13 -22.10 -8.73 -13.70
CA ASN A 13 -22.32 -9.06 -15.10
C ASN A 13 -20.96 -9.29 -15.76
N GLY A 14 -20.81 -10.47 -16.37
CA GLY A 14 -19.60 -10.93 -17.04
C GLY A 14 -19.04 -9.90 -18.01
N SER A 15 -18.06 -9.14 -17.56
CA SER A 15 -17.16 -8.37 -18.39
C SER A 15 -15.97 -9.25 -18.74
N SER A 16 -15.67 -9.34 -20.04
CA SER A 16 -14.43 -9.89 -20.54
C SER A 16 -13.24 -9.30 -19.76
N LEU A 17 -12.38 -10.17 -19.24
CA LEU A 17 -11.13 -9.77 -18.59
C LEU A 17 -10.39 -8.79 -19.52
N PRO A 18 -9.85 -7.66 -19.02
CA PRO A 18 -9.02 -6.79 -19.85
C PRO A 18 -7.87 -7.59 -20.46
N ASP A 19 -7.58 -7.37 -21.74
CA ASP A 19 -6.59 -8.11 -22.53
C ASP A 19 -5.16 -8.08 -21.94
N LYS A 20 -4.90 -7.20 -20.97
CA LYS A 20 -3.63 -7.06 -20.27
C LYS A 20 -3.85 -7.13 -18.76
N LYS A 21 -3.08 -8.00 -18.09
CA LYS A 21 -3.03 -8.02 -16.62
C LYS A 21 -2.48 -6.68 -16.11
N PRO A 22 -3.08 -6.08 -15.07
CA PRO A 22 -2.59 -4.82 -14.52
C PRO A 22 -1.19 -4.98 -13.92
N THR A 23 -0.38 -3.94 -14.03
CA THR A 23 0.94 -3.82 -13.40
C THR A 23 0.76 -3.38 -11.95
N VAL A 24 1.20 -4.20 -11.01
CA VAL A 24 1.12 -3.91 -9.58
C VAL A 24 2.52 -3.84 -8.99
N VAL A 25 2.82 -2.74 -8.30
CA VAL A 25 4.00 -2.59 -7.46
C VAL A 25 3.54 -2.44 -6.02
N PHE A 26 4.02 -3.33 -5.15
CA PHE A 26 3.82 -3.19 -3.71
C PHE A 26 4.84 -2.20 -3.15
N VAL A 27 4.37 -1.23 -2.38
CA VAL A 27 5.22 -0.21 -1.76
C VAL A 27 5.27 -0.47 -0.26
N LEU A 28 6.41 -1.01 0.20
CA LEU A 28 6.61 -1.50 1.56
C LEU A 28 7.72 -0.74 2.28
N GLY A 29 7.66 -0.75 3.61
CA GLY A 29 8.55 -0.01 4.50
C GLY A 29 7.84 0.39 5.78
N GLY A 30 8.58 0.64 6.85
CA GLY A 30 8.01 0.97 8.17
C GLY A 30 7.22 2.29 8.17
N PRO A 31 6.46 2.58 9.24
CA PRO A 31 5.79 3.87 9.38
C PRO A 31 6.81 5.02 9.35
N GLY A 32 6.56 6.12 8.63
CA GLY A 32 7.52 7.24 8.56
C GLY A 32 8.65 7.10 7.52
N SER A 33 8.77 5.95 6.85
CA SER A 33 9.79 5.70 5.80
C SER A 33 9.71 6.60 4.55
N GLY A 34 8.62 7.35 4.34
CA GLY A 34 8.47 8.26 3.20
C GLY A 34 7.71 7.69 1.99
N LYS A 35 7.15 6.47 2.08
CA LYS A 35 6.35 5.82 1.01
C LYS A 35 5.36 6.75 0.32
N GLY A 36 4.42 7.35 1.05
CA GLY A 36 3.39 8.19 0.47
C GLY A 36 3.93 9.40 -0.30
N THR A 37 5.03 10.00 0.15
CA THR A 37 5.72 11.08 -0.58
C THR A 37 6.24 10.58 -1.92
N GLN A 38 6.88 9.42 -1.91
CA GLN A 38 7.45 8.83 -3.13
C GLN A 38 6.37 8.27 -4.06
N CYS A 39 5.26 7.72 -3.53
CA CYS A 39 4.10 7.35 -4.32
C CYS A 39 3.53 8.56 -5.09
N ALA A 40 3.39 9.72 -4.44
CA ALA A 40 2.94 10.94 -5.12
C ALA A 40 3.87 11.34 -6.27
N ASN A 41 5.19 11.27 -6.06
CA ASN A 41 6.17 11.53 -7.11
C ASN A 41 6.06 10.53 -8.27
N ILE A 42 5.92 9.24 -7.98
CA ILE A 42 5.79 8.18 -9.00
C ILE A 42 4.51 8.37 -9.81
N VAL A 43 3.38 8.68 -9.17
CA VAL A 43 2.10 8.99 -9.84
C VAL A 43 2.30 10.12 -10.85
N GLN A 44 2.93 11.22 -10.42
CA GLN A 44 3.15 12.39 -11.27
C GLN A 44 4.06 12.10 -12.48
N HIS A 45 5.07 11.24 -12.32
CA HIS A 45 6.09 11.01 -13.34
C HIS A 45 5.78 9.82 -14.27
N PHE A 46 5.15 8.76 -13.76
CA PHE A 46 4.98 7.49 -14.46
C PHE A 46 3.52 7.09 -14.71
N GLY A 47 2.56 7.90 -14.26
CA GLY A 47 1.14 7.69 -14.54
C GLY A 47 0.49 6.52 -13.78
N TYR A 48 1.07 6.11 -12.66
CA TYR A 48 0.48 5.08 -11.79
C TYR A 48 -0.71 5.65 -10.99
N THR A 49 -1.60 4.78 -10.53
CA THR A 49 -2.59 5.08 -9.49
C THR A 49 -2.03 4.67 -8.12
N HIS A 50 -2.02 5.59 -7.15
CA HIS A 50 -1.66 5.30 -5.76
C HIS A 50 -2.86 4.84 -4.94
N LEU A 51 -2.78 3.61 -4.43
CA LEU A 51 -3.76 3.00 -3.56
C LEU A 51 -3.15 2.75 -2.18
N SER A 52 -3.47 3.61 -1.22
CA SER A 52 -3.04 3.44 0.18
C SER A 52 -4.05 2.59 0.94
N ALA A 53 -3.67 1.37 1.33
CA ALA A 53 -4.53 0.47 2.09
C ALA A 53 -4.99 1.10 3.41
N GLY A 54 -4.09 1.85 4.06
CA GLY A 54 -4.43 2.58 5.28
C GLY A 54 -5.47 3.68 5.05
N ASP A 55 -5.42 4.40 3.92
CA ASP A 55 -6.42 5.44 3.61
C ASP A 55 -7.76 4.84 3.21
N LEU A 56 -7.77 3.74 2.44
CA LEU A 56 -8.99 3.00 2.12
C LEU A 56 -9.70 2.51 3.38
N LEU A 57 -8.96 1.91 4.32
CA LEU A 57 -9.51 1.47 5.61
C LEU A 57 -10.01 2.66 6.45
N ARG A 58 -9.28 3.79 6.47
CA ARG A 58 -9.72 5.00 7.17
C ARG A 58 -10.97 5.63 6.55
N ALA A 59 -11.16 5.54 5.25
CA ALA A 59 -12.39 5.96 4.60
C ALA A 59 -13.54 5.01 4.96
N GLU A 60 -13.30 3.69 4.92
CA GLU A 60 -14.31 2.68 5.19
C GLU A 60 -14.83 2.73 6.64
N GLN A 61 -13.98 2.96 7.64
CA GLN A 61 -14.47 3.14 9.02
C GLN A 61 -15.42 4.33 9.20
N ASN A 62 -15.35 5.33 8.31
CA ASN A 62 -16.16 6.54 8.36
C ASN A 62 -17.35 6.49 7.37
N SER A 63 -17.51 5.41 6.61
CA SER A 63 -18.57 5.27 5.59
C SER A 63 -19.92 4.82 6.17
N GLY A 64 -19.94 4.37 7.43
CA GLY A 64 -21.12 3.78 8.07
C GLY A 64 -21.36 2.32 7.67
N SER A 65 -20.36 1.63 7.10
CA SER A 65 -20.47 0.23 6.74
C SER A 65 -20.50 -0.70 7.96
N GLU A 66 -20.94 -1.95 7.73
CA GLU A 66 -20.94 -3.01 8.76
C GLU A 66 -19.55 -3.28 9.36
N ASN A 67 -18.49 -3.06 8.57
CA ASN A 67 -17.11 -3.28 9.00
C ASN A 67 -16.53 -2.06 9.71
N GLY A 68 -17.21 -0.92 9.71
CA GLY A 68 -16.60 0.36 10.07
C GLY A 68 -16.10 0.40 11.52
N GLU A 69 -16.88 -0.12 12.46
CA GLU A 69 -16.49 -0.15 13.88
C GLU A 69 -15.37 -1.17 14.14
N MET A 70 -15.36 -2.32 13.45
CA MET A 70 -14.27 -3.30 13.53
C MET A 70 -12.95 -2.68 13.02
N ILE A 71 -12.98 -2.07 11.83
CA ILE A 71 -11.82 -1.40 11.24
C ILE A 71 -11.29 -0.32 12.18
N LYS A 72 -12.18 0.50 12.74
CA LYS A 72 -11.80 1.59 13.66
C LYS A 72 -11.04 1.09 14.88
N ASN A 73 -11.55 0.05 15.54
CA ASN A 73 -10.92 -0.51 16.73
C ASN A 73 -9.56 -1.15 16.39
N MET A 74 -9.48 -1.91 15.30
CA MET A 74 -8.23 -2.54 14.88
C MET A 74 -7.14 -1.52 14.48
N ILE A 75 -7.50 -0.47 13.73
CA ILE A 75 -6.55 0.60 13.38
C ILE A 75 -6.05 1.31 14.64
N LYS A 76 -6.95 1.68 15.54
CA LYS A 76 -6.61 2.34 16.81
C LYS A 76 -5.61 1.52 17.63
N ASP A 77 -5.80 0.20 17.65
CA ASP A 77 -4.95 -0.74 18.39
C ASP A 77 -3.69 -1.16 17.61
N GLY A 78 -3.47 -0.62 16.40
CA GLY A 78 -2.33 -0.93 15.55
C GLY A 78 -2.35 -2.36 14.98
N GLN A 79 -3.51 -3.02 15.01
CA GLN A 79 -3.71 -4.37 14.49
C GLN A 79 -3.92 -4.38 12.97
N ILE A 80 -3.74 -5.55 12.35
CA ILE A 80 -3.99 -5.77 10.93
C ILE A 80 -5.46 -6.15 10.75
N VAL A 81 -6.20 -5.37 9.97
CA VAL A 81 -7.59 -5.68 9.56
C VAL A 81 -7.59 -6.97 8.72
N PRO A 82 -8.62 -7.84 8.83
CA PRO A 82 -8.72 -9.07 8.05
C PRO A 82 -8.43 -8.89 6.56
N SER A 83 -7.76 -9.88 5.98
CA SER A 83 -7.27 -9.82 4.61
C SER A 83 -8.40 -9.63 3.60
N GLU A 84 -9.54 -10.29 3.81
CA GLU A 84 -10.70 -10.25 2.92
C GLU A 84 -11.26 -8.83 2.78
N VAL A 85 -11.35 -8.10 3.90
CA VAL A 85 -11.83 -6.71 3.90
C VAL A 85 -10.87 -5.82 3.12
N THR A 86 -9.58 -5.94 3.40
CA THR A 86 -8.55 -5.09 2.76
C THR A 86 -8.41 -5.37 1.27
N VAL A 87 -8.38 -6.65 0.87
CA VAL A 87 -8.30 -7.07 -0.54
C VAL A 87 -9.54 -6.62 -1.32
N LYS A 88 -10.74 -6.71 -0.72
CA LYS A 88 -11.98 -6.23 -1.34
C LYS A 88 -11.95 -4.72 -1.60
N LEU A 89 -11.51 -3.92 -0.62
CA LEU A 89 -11.37 -2.48 -0.79
C LEU A 89 -10.34 -2.12 -1.87
N LEU A 90 -9.21 -2.84 -1.92
CA LEU A 90 -8.20 -2.64 -2.95
C LEU A 90 -8.73 -2.96 -4.35
N LEU A 91 -9.42 -4.09 -4.53
CA LEU A 91 -10.01 -4.49 -5.80
C LEU A 91 -10.99 -3.46 -6.34
N TRP A 92 -11.88 -2.96 -5.48
CA TRP A 92 -12.80 -1.90 -5.85
C TRP A 92 -12.09 -0.62 -6.26
N ALA A 93 -11.07 -0.21 -5.50
CA ALA A 93 -10.30 0.98 -5.83
C ALA A 93 -9.50 0.82 -7.15
N MET A 94 -9.02 -0.40 -7.43
CA MET A 94 -8.39 -0.73 -8.72
C MET A 94 -9.39 -0.60 -9.87
N GLU A 95 -10.57 -1.21 -9.74
CA GLU A 95 -11.63 -1.18 -10.75
C GLU A 95 -12.17 0.24 -11.01
N GLU A 96 -12.42 1.01 -9.94
CA GLU A 96 -12.93 2.38 -10.04
C GLU A 96 -11.93 3.35 -10.67
N SER A 97 -10.62 3.08 -10.53
CA SER A 97 -9.59 3.97 -11.06
C SER A 97 -9.56 4.06 -12.58
N GLY A 98 -9.99 2.99 -13.28
CA GLY A 98 -9.86 2.86 -14.73
C GLY A 98 -8.42 2.80 -15.26
N ASN A 99 -7.41 2.67 -14.39
CA ASN A 99 -5.99 2.56 -14.74
C ASN A 99 -5.55 1.07 -14.75
N ASP A 100 -4.41 0.77 -15.36
CA ASP A 100 -3.79 -0.56 -15.34
C ASP A 100 -2.43 -0.60 -14.61
N LYS A 101 -1.95 0.54 -14.09
CA LYS A 101 -0.71 0.65 -13.30
C LYS A 101 -1.01 1.08 -11.85
N PHE A 102 -0.59 0.27 -10.88
CA PHE A 102 -0.95 0.47 -9.47
C PHE A 102 0.25 0.45 -8.52
N LEU A 103 0.31 1.45 -7.63
CA LEU A 103 1.14 1.44 -6.43
C LEU A 103 0.25 1.09 -5.24
N ILE A 104 0.41 -0.10 -4.69
CA ILE A 104 -0.32 -0.51 -3.49
C ILE A 104 0.57 -0.25 -2.28
N ASP A 105 0.27 0.82 -1.53
CA ASP A 105 1.05 1.31 -0.39
C ASP A 105 0.50 0.78 0.94
N GLY A 106 1.40 0.24 1.75
CA GLY A 106 1.09 -0.23 3.10
C GLY A 106 0.34 -1.55 3.14
N PHE A 107 0.34 -2.31 2.04
CA PHE A 107 -0.15 -3.67 1.86
C PHE A 107 0.78 -4.41 0.87
N PRO A 108 0.99 -5.73 1.01
CA PRO A 108 0.56 -6.61 2.11
C PRO A 108 1.30 -6.34 3.43
N ARG A 109 0.62 -6.54 4.57
CA ARG A 109 1.22 -6.34 5.91
C ARG A 109 1.65 -7.61 6.62
N ASN A 110 1.22 -8.76 6.12
CA ASN A 110 1.58 -10.09 6.61
C ASN A 110 1.43 -11.13 5.47
N GLU A 111 1.83 -12.36 5.74
CA GLU A 111 1.76 -13.45 4.77
C GLU A 111 0.32 -13.78 4.35
N GLU A 112 -0.64 -13.66 5.27
CA GLU A 112 -2.06 -13.89 4.98
C GLU A 112 -2.60 -12.87 3.96
N ASN A 113 -2.31 -11.58 4.13
CA ASN A 113 -2.65 -10.52 3.19
C ASN A 113 -2.05 -10.80 1.81
N ARG A 114 -0.77 -11.17 1.78
CA ARG A 114 -0.03 -11.48 0.55
C ARG A 114 -0.69 -12.64 -0.20
N ALA A 115 -0.91 -13.75 0.51
CA ALA A 115 -1.53 -14.97 -0.03
C ALA A 115 -2.96 -14.70 -0.53
N ALA A 116 -3.76 -13.97 0.26
CA ALA A 116 -5.14 -13.64 -0.10
C ALA A 116 -5.20 -12.78 -1.36
N PHE A 117 -4.35 -11.76 -1.48
CA PHE A 117 -4.32 -10.91 -2.68
C PHE A 117 -3.95 -11.72 -3.93
N GLU A 118 -2.86 -12.47 -3.90
CA GLU A 118 -2.45 -13.28 -5.06
C GLU A 118 -3.49 -14.35 -5.41
N SER A 119 -4.10 -15.00 -4.41
CA SER A 119 -5.12 -16.02 -4.63
C SER A 119 -6.42 -15.45 -5.23
N VAL A 120 -6.86 -14.28 -4.77
CA VAL A 120 -8.12 -13.67 -5.23
C VAL A 120 -7.93 -13.02 -6.60
N THR A 121 -6.79 -12.36 -6.82
CA THR A 121 -6.56 -11.55 -8.02
C THR A 121 -5.85 -12.31 -9.14
N GLY A 122 -5.09 -13.36 -8.82
CA GLY A 122 -4.16 -13.99 -9.76
C GLY A 122 -3.04 -13.06 -10.23
N ILE A 123 -2.78 -11.98 -9.48
CA ILE A 123 -1.73 -10.98 -9.74
C ILE A 123 -0.62 -11.17 -8.71
N GLU A 124 0.58 -11.46 -9.20
CA GLU A 124 1.80 -11.23 -8.43
C GLU A 124 2.32 -9.81 -8.73
N PRO A 125 2.96 -9.12 -7.76
CA PRO A 125 3.56 -7.83 -8.04
C PRO A 125 4.71 -7.99 -9.06
N GLU A 126 4.88 -6.98 -9.90
CA GLU A 126 6.03 -6.83 -10.80
C GLU A 126 7.31 -6.72 -9.97
N PHE A 127 7.28 -5.88 -8.94
CA PHE A 127 8.27 -5.85 -7.87
C PHE A 127 7.69 -5.27 -6.58
N VAL A 128 8.45 -5.44 -5.49
CA VAL A 128 8.25 -4.75 -4.21
C VAL A 128 9.23 -3.61 -4.14
N LEU A 129 8.73 -2.37 -4.09
CA LEU A 129 9.53 -1.19 -3.78
C LEU A 129 9.66 -1.07 -2.26
N PHE A 130 10.83 -1.39 -1.74
CA PHE A 130 11.10 -1.39 -0.30
C PHE A 130 11.89 -0.15 0.11
N PHE A 131 11.25 0.72 0.89
CA PHE A 131 11.89 1.86 1.55
C PHE A 131 12.51 1.42 2.87
N ASP A 132 13.81 1.15 2.84
CA ASP A 132 14.60 0.81 4.01
C ASP A 132 15.01 2.09 4.74
N CYS A 133 14.57 2.22 5.98
CA CYS A 133 14.78 3.42 6.79
C CYS A 133 15.10 2.97 8.22
N PRO A 134 16.13 3.53 8.87
CA PRO A 134 16.40 3.24 10.27
C PRO A 134 15.19 3.58 11.16
N GLU A 135 14.92 2.75 12.17
CA GLU A 135 13.79 2.92 13.09
C GLU A 135 13.80 4.30 13.77
N GLU A 136 14.98 4.78 14.19
CA GLU A 136 15.14 6.09 14.81
C GLU A 136 14.69 7.24 13.89
N GLU A 137 15.02 7.17 12.60
CA GLU A 137 14.61 8.17 11.62
C GLU A 137 13.10 8.08 11.34
N MET A 138 12.58 6.87 11.24
CA MET A 138 11.15 6.63 11.11
C MET A 138 10.37 7.19 12.30
N GLU A 139 10.81 6.95 13.53
CA GLU A 139 10.17 7.44 14.75
C GLU A 139 10.19 8.98 14.79
N LYS A 140 11.36 9.60 14.56
CA LYS A 140 11.48 11.06 14.43
C LYS A 140 10.51 11.62 13.40
N ARG A 141 10.40 11.01 12.23
CA ARG A 141 9.50 11.46 11.15
C ARG A 141 8.03 11.34 11.52
N VAL A 142 7.62 10.26 12.20
CA VAL A 142 6.22 10.10 12.61
C VAL A 142 5.85 11.09 13.72
N LEU A 143 6.73 11.31 14.69
CA LEU A 143 6.49 12.27 15.78
C LEU A 143 6.40 13.73 15.29
N ASN A 144 7.18 14.08 14.25
CA ASN A 144 7.13 15.41 13.63
C ASN A 144 6.04 15.57 12.57
N ARG A 145 5.35 14.47 12.20
CA ARG A 145 4.23 14.54 11.28
C ARG A 145 3.09 15.22 12.03
N ASN A 146 2.77 16.46 11.66
CA ASN A 146 1.65 17.25 12.22
C ASN A 146 0.43 16.35 12.46
N GLN A 147 -0.25 16.52 13.61
CA GLN A 147 -1.31 15.68 14.22
C GLN A 147 -2.55 15.38 13.33
N GLY A 148 -2.37 14.93 12.09
CA GLY A 148 -3.43 14.67 11.13
C GLY A 148 -4.04 13.28 11.26
N ARG A 149 -3.46 12.40 12.09
CA ARG A 149 -3.98 11.06 12.35
C ARG A 149 -4.14 10.83 13.84
N ALA A 150 -5.29 10.31 14.25
CA ALA A 150 -5.59 10.02 15.65
C ALA A 150 -4.67 8.92 16.24
N ASP A 151 -4.06 8.10 15.40
CA ASP A 151 -3.14 7.02 15.78
C ASP A 151 -1.65 7.42 15.74
N ASP A 152 -1.29 8.68 15.47
CA ASP A 152 0.09 9.16 15.52
C ASP A 152 0.49 9.58 16.95
N ASN A 153 0.36 8.66 17.91
CA ASN A 153 0.87 8.80 19.29
C ASN A 153 1.95 7.74 19.58
N ILE A 154 2.82 7.98 20.56
CA ILE A 154 3.99 7.12 20.87
C ILE A 154 3.60 5.64 21.04
N GLU A 155 2.48 5.36 21.72
CA GLU A 155 2.05 3.98 21.99
C GLU A 155 1.64 3.27 20.69
N SER A 156 0.80 3.92 19.88
CA SER A 156 0.35 3.41 18.58
C SER A 156 1.52 3.28 17.58
N ILE A 157 2.48 4.19 17.62
CA ILE A 157 3.71 4.14 16.79
C ILE A 157 4.52 2.88 17.11
N ARG A 158 4.78 2.60 18.39
CA ARG A 158 5.50 1.38 18.82
C ARG A 158 4.77 0.10 18.40
N LYS A 159 3.43 0.06 18.52
CA LYS A 159 2.63 -1.06 18.02
C LYS A 159 2.80 -1.24 16.51
N ARG A 160 2.78 -0.15 15.74
CA ARG A 160 2.98 -0.18 14.28
C ARG A 160 4.39 -0.63 13.89
N PHE A 161 5.44 -0.24 14.61
CA PHE A 161 6.79 -0.77 14.39
C PHE A 161 6.86 -2.27 14.69
N LYS A 162 6.30 -2.71 15.84
CA LYS A 162 6.27 -4.13 16.19
C LYS A 162 5.59 -4.97 15.11
N VAL A 163 4.42 -4.54 14.63
CA VAL A 163 3.71 -5.23 13.54
C VAL A 163 4.52 -5.24 12.24
N TYR A 164 5.14 -4.11 11.89
CA TYR A 164 6.01 -4.04 10.72
C TYR A 164 7.15 -5.07 10.80
N THR A 165 7.89 -5.09 11.91
CA THR A 165 9.03 -5.99 12.10
C THR A 165 8.61 -7.45 12.16
N GLN A 166 7.51 -7.77 12.87
CA GLN A 166 7.09 -9.16 13.10
C GLN A 166 6.29 -9.76 11.94
N SER A 167 5.64 -8.94 11.12
CA SER A 167 4.68 -9.44 10.13
C SER A 167 4.92 -8.91 8.72
N SER A 168 5.36 -7.66 8.56
CA SER A 168 5.57 -7.09 7.23
C SER A 168 6.96 -7.40 6.67
N LEU A 169 8.01 -7.43 7.50
CA LEU A 169 9.37 -7.81 7.05
C LEU A 169 9.44 -9.23 6.44
N PRO A 170 8.80 -10.27 7.02
CA PRO A 170 8.78 -11.59 6.40
C PRO A 170 8.21 -11.61 4.97
N VAL A 171 7.28 -10.70 4.65
CA VAL A 171 6.75 -10.58 3.28
C VAL A 171 7.77 -9.96 2.33
N ILE A 172 8.57 -9.01 2.81
CA ILE A 172 9.68 -8.44 2.06
C ILE A 172 10.72 -9.53 1.79
N GLU A 173 11.11 -10.30 2.81
CA GLU A 173 12.04 -11.44 2.68
C GLU A 173 11.54 -12.49 1.69
N TYR A 174 10.24 -12.81 1.73
CA TYR A 174 9.60 -13.71 0.76
C TYR A 174 9.82 -13.24 -0.67
N TYR A 175 9.54 -11.96 -0.98
CA TYR A 175 9.74 -11.44 -2.33
C TYR A 175 11.22 -11.23 -2.68
N ASP A 176 12.08 -10.97 -1.70
CA ASP A 176 13.53 -10.85 -1.90
C ASP A 176 14.13 -12.19 -2.33
N SER A 177 13.69 -13.29 -1.70
CA SER A 177 14.08 -14.65 -2.10
C SER A 177 13.71 -15.01 -3.54
N LYS A 178 12.75 -14.28 -4.13
CA LYS A 178 12.33 -14.40 -5.53
C LYS A 178 13.00 -13.37 -6.47
N GLY A 179 13.90 -12.53 -5.97
CA GLY A 179 14.54 -11.45 -6.74
C GLY A 179 13.59 -10.30 -7.12
N LYS A 180 12.44 -10.19 -6.43
CA LYS A 180 11.40 -9.18 -6.73
C LYS A 180 11.50 -7.92 -5.88
N VAL A 181 12.46 -7.81 -4.96
CA VAL A 181 12.62 -6.59 -4.15
C VAL A 181 13.51 -5.58 -4.87
N ARG A 182 13.10 -4.31 -4.82
CA ARG A 182 13.86 -3.13 -5.23
C ARG A 182 14.02 -2.26 -3.99
N LYS A 183 15.21 -2.32 -3.40
CA LYS A 183 15.52 -1.68 -2.12
C LYS A 183 16.01 -0.26 -2.34
N ILE A 184 15.46 0.69 -1.57
CA ILE A 184 15.82 2.11 -1.56
C ILE A 184 16.26 2.50 -0.16
N ASP A 185 17.41 3.17 -0.04
CA ASP A 185 17.81 3.84 1.20
C ASP A 185 16.96 5.10 1.40
N ALA A 186 15.95 5.00 2.26
CA ALA A 186 14.99 6.04 2.54
C ALA A 186 15.44 7.00 3.66
N SER A 187 16.69 6.87 4.15
CA SER A 187 17.29 7.82 5.09
C SER A 187 17.76 9.12 4.41
N LYS A 188 17.92 9.09 3.09
CA LYS A 188 18.38 10.24 2.25
C LYS A 188 17.31 11.32 2.06
N PRO A 189 17.69 12.52 1.59
CA PRO A 189 16.75 13.56 1.17
C PRO A 189 15.73 13.07 0.14
N VAL A 190 14.52 13.67 0.14
CA VAL A 190 13.38 13.21 -0.67
C VAL A 190 13.72 13.15 -2.15
N GLU A 191 14.46 14.14 -2.65
CA GLU A 191 14.88 14.26 -4.04
C GLU A 191 15.85 13.13 -4.43
N GLU A 192 16.87 12.87 -3.60
CA GLU A 192 17.83 11.77 -3.83
C GLU A 192 17.14 10.41 -3.81
N VAL A 193 16.21 10.21 -2.87
CA VAL A 193 15.40 8.99 -2.81
C VAL A 193 14.58 8.83 -4.09
N PHE A 194 14.01 9.91 -4.61
CA PHE A 194 13.21 9.83 -5.83
C PHE A 194 14.06 9.56 -7.08
N GLU A 195 15.25 10.14 -7.18
CA GLU A 195 16.19 9.82 -8.27
C GLU A 195 16.49 8.32 -8.33
N ALA A 196 16.78 7.68 -7.19
CA ALA A 196 16.98 6.24 -7.12
C ALA A 196 15.71 5.43 -7.46
N VAL A 197 14.53 5.92 -7.06
CA VAL A 197 13.24 5.29 -7.42
C VAL A 197 13.04 5.28 -8.94
N LYS A 198 13.37 6.37 -9.64
CA LYS A 198 13.15 6.48 -11.09
C LYS A 198 13.85 5.37 -11.87
N GLU A 199 15.04 4.94 -11.45
CA GLU A 199 15.80 3.88 -12.12
C GLU A 199 14.99 2.59 -12.29
N PHE A 200 14.16 2.25 -11.30
CA PHE A 200 13.33 1.04 -11.33
C PHE A 200 12.10 1.18 -12.23
N PHE A 201 11.52 2.36 -12.34
CA PHE A 201 10.30 2.59 -13.12
C PHE A 201 10.58 2.89 -14.60
N THR A 202 11.66 3.62 -14.91
CA THR A 202 12.09 3.84 -16.31
C THR A 202 12.38 2.50 -16.99
N SER A 203 13.09 1.59 -16.31
CA SER A 203 13.38 0.25 -16.84
C SER A 203 12.14 -0.60 -17.12
N LEU A 204 11.01 -0.29 -16.47
CA LEU A 204 9.77 -1.03 -16.63
C LEU A 204 8.95 -0.48 -17.79
N ASP A 205 8.86 0.85 -17.93
CA ASP A 205 8.17 1.46 -19.07
C ASP A 205 8.89 1.15 -20.40
N ASP A 206 10.22 1.07 -20.41
CA ASP A 206 10.99 0.65 -21.59
C ASP A 206 10.67 -0.80 -22.02
N LYS A 207 10.42 -1.70 -21.06
CA LYS A 207 10.00 -3.08 -21.35
C LYS A 207 8.57 -3.19 -21.85
N VAL A 208 7.70 -2.26 -21.47
CA VAL A 208 6.31 -2.21 -21.92
C VAL A 208 6.19 -1.59 -23.32
N ALA A 209 7.12 -0.71 -23.68
CA ALA A 209 7.19 -0.06 -25.00
C ALA A 209 7.87 -0.91 -26.09
N ALA A 210 8.60 -1.97 -25.71
CA ALA A 210 9.27 -2.91 -26.61
C ALA A 210 8.38 -4.12 -26.96
#